data_AF-A0A7L2H6F4-F1
#
_entry.id   AF-A0A7L2H6F4-F1
#
_cell.length_a   1.000
_cell.length_b   1.000
_cell.length_c   1.000
_cell.angle_alpha   90.00
_cell.angle_beta   90.00
_cell.angle_gamma   90.00
#
_symmetry.space_group_name_H-M   'P 1'
#
loop_
_entity.id
_entity.type
_entity.pdbx_description
1 polymer ?
#
loop_
_entity_poly.entity_id
_entity_poly.type
_entity_poly.pdbx_seq_one_letter_code
_entity_poly.pdbx_strand_id
1 'polypeptide(L)'
;GYKQANVVILPKSLADDFEKFCHANDGPLPLLYRSNPGDWKCPSLSSDSDIRTDCLQYRIYEHGACTGSLKSLKEYSEQLKDMVTFYLGCSFSFEKAVQNAGIPIRNVEQKCNISMYKTAVPCYSISTFCCNLVVTMRPIPESKLEAAVLATSELKEAHGAPIHIGDPGLLGIQDLAKPDYGDPVHLHPGDIPVFWACGVTGVEAVINCRASLAFTHSPGCMFITDIKNDNVTVRSSREVPQVHCISQDPLHYSVVSTEAAQKIKTLETLIGIDPGDRGIIHLRRQDELLKACLSISHARSVLITTGFPTHFTYEPPEENDGPPGALAVAAMLQALEKEVAIVTDQRAMNLNKKIIEEAVQLGILKRPVPLLSYQRESANSALMFLCENGNPGRPRFDHLIAIERAGMAADGNYYNARKANIKHLVDPIDELFLAAQTIPGITTTGM
;
A
#
# COMPACT_ATOMS: atom_id res chain seq x y z
N GLY A 1 -2.78 -30.98 4.68
CA GLY A 1 -3.56 -30.73 5.91
C GLY A 1 -2.72 -30.25 7.08
N TYR A 2 -1.39 -30.20 6.93
CA TYR A 2 -0.46 -29.65 7.90
C TYR A 2 0.08 -28.31 7.40
N LYS A 3 0.53 -27.48 8.34
CA LYS A 3 1.14 -26.19 8.04
C LYS A 3 2.49 -26.42 7.36
N GLN A 4 2.84 -25.51 6.47
CA GLN A 4 4.11 -25.50 5.78
C GLN A 4 4.86 -24.22 6.13
N ALA A 5 6.19 -24.29 6.13
CA ALA A 5 7.05 -23.15 6.39
C ALA A 5 8.06 -22.96 5.26
N ASN A 6 8.23 -21.71 4.85
CA ASN A 6 9.39 -21.29 4.08
C ASN A 6 10.61 -21.33 4.99
N VAL A 7 11.76 -21.74 4.46
CA VAL A 7 13.01 -21.86 5.21
C VAL A 7 14.05 -20.90 4.66
N VAL A 8 14.72 -20.18 5.56
CA VAL A 8 15.92 -19.38 5.33
C VAL A 8 16.97 -19.76 6.37
N ILE A 9 18.21 -20.00 5.94
CA ILE A 9 19.34 -20.37 6.81
C ILE A 9 20.48 -19.40 6.55
N LEU A 10 20.91 -18.70 7.59
CA LEU A 10 21.89 -17.62 7.51
C LEU A 10 23.00 -17.80 8.56
N PRO A 11 24.20 -17.23 8.33
CA PRO A 11 25.23 -17.17 9.35
C PRO A 11 24.74 -16.47 10.63
N LYS A 12 25.19 -16.93 11.79
CA LYS A 12 24.83 -16.38 13.11
C LYS A 12 25.02 -14.86 13.18
N SER A 13 26.06 -14.33 12.53
CA SER A 13 26.37 -12.90 12.50
C SER A 13 25.27 -12.03 11.87
N LEU A 14 24.40 -12.60 11.03
CA LEU A 14 23.29 -11.89 10.38
C LEU A 14 21.93 -12.17 11.04
N ALA A 15 21.88 -13.10 11.99
CA ALA A 15 20.63 -13.66 12.48
C ALA A 15 19.76 -12.63 13.24
N ASP A 16 20.35 -11.81 14.11
CA ASP A 16 19.60 -10.82 14.89
C ASP A 16 19.03 -9.70 13.99
N ASP A 17 19.78 -9.30 12.96
CA ASP A 17 19.32 -8.32 11.99
C ASP A 17 18.22 -8.89 11.09
N PHE A 18 18.32 -10.18 10.72
CA PHE A 18 17.27 -10.84 9.94
C PHE A 18 15.98 -11.03 10.74
N GLU A 19 16.06 -11.33 12.04
CA GLU A 19 14.88 -11.41 12.91
C GLU A 19 14.17 -10.05 13.01
N LYS A 20 14.93 -8.97 13.24
CA LYS A 20 14.39 -7.60 13.21
C LYS A 20 13.77 -7.27 11.86
N PHE A 21 14.40 -7.67 10.76
CA PHE A 21 13.88 -7.50 9.41
C PHE A 21 12.56 -8.25 9.21
N CYS A 22 12.43 -9.48 9.71
CA CYS A 22 11.18 -10.24 9.66
C CYS A 22 10.07 -9.54 10.46
N HIS A 23 10.37 -9.04 11.67
CA HIS A 23 9.38 -8.32 12.48
C HIS A 23 8.96 -6.97 11.88
N ALA A 24 9.87 -6.26 11.23
CA ALA A 24 9.55 -5.03 10.51
C ALA A 24 8.73 -5.30 9.25
N ASN A 25 8.72 -6.52 8.73
CA ASN A 25 8.06 -6.93 7.49
C ASN A 25 7.26 -8.23 7.70
N ASP A 26 6.42 -8.24 8.74
CA ASP A 26 5.70 -9.43 9.21
C ASP A 26 4.67 -10.00 8.22
N GLY A 27 4.13 -9.15 7.34
CA GLY A 27 3.27 -9.56 6.22
C GLY A 27 3.93 -10.58 5.28
N PRO A 28 5.03 -10.23 4.58
CA PRO A 28 5.77 -11.18 3.77
C PRO A 28 6.58 -12.21 4.56
N LEU A 29 7.05 -11.88 5.77
CA LEU A 29 7.99 -12.69 6.56
C LEU A 29 7.44 -13.05 7.96
N PRO A 30 6.28 -13.71 8.06
CA PRO A 30 5.72 -14.08 9.35
C PRO A 30 6.62 -15.12 10.03
N LEU A 31 7.40 -14.70 11.01
CA LEU A 31 8.35 -15.57 11.70
C LEU A 31 7.64 -16.56 12.63
N LEU A 32 7.74 -17.86 12.32
CA LEU A 32 7.14 -18.93 13.13
C LEU A 32 8.13 -19.48 14.16
N TYR A 33 9.40 -19.61 13.76
CA TYR A 33 10.45 -20.15 14.63
C TYR A 33 11.83 -19.69 14.17
N ARG A 34 12.70 -19.43 15.15
CA ARG A 34 14.13 -19.17 15.00
C ARG A 34 14.89 -20.23 15.81
N SER A 35 15.79 -20.96 15.16
CA SER A 35 16.66 -21.92 15.87
C SER A 35 17.76 -21.21 16.65
N ASN A 36 18.39 -21.91 17.60
CA ASN A 36 19.72 -21.47 18.05
C ASN A 36 20.75 -21.72 16.94
N PRO A 37 21.91 -21.04 16.98
CA PRO A 37 23.01 -21.34 16.08
C PRO A 37 23.44 -22.81 16.20
N GLY A 38 23.53 -23.51 15.06
CA GLY A 38 23.92 -24.92 15.02
C GLY A 38 22.82 -25.93 15.30
N ASP A 39 21.64 -25.50 15.75
CA ASP A 39 20.51 -26.39 15.97
C ASP A 39 19.84 -26.77 14.64
N TRP A 40 19.66 -28.07 14.42
CA TRP A 40 18.98 -28.60 13.23
C TRP A 40 17.49 -28.87 13.46
N LYS A 41 17.04 -28.77 14.71
CA LYS A 41 15.68 -29.11 15.14
C LYS A 41 14.81 -27.86 15.28
N CYS A 42 13.50 -28.02 15.15
CA CYS A 42 12.48 -27.00 15.40
C CYS A 42 11.33 -27.59 16.25
N PRO A 43 11.58 -27.91 17.52
CA PRO A 43 10.66 -28.68 18.37
C PRO A 43 9.26 -28.04 18.55
N SER A 44 9.13 -26.73 18.34
CA SER A 44 7.82 -26.04 18.37
C SER A 44 6.96 -26.30 17.14
N LEU A 45 7.57 -26.66 16.00
CA LEU A 45 6.90 -26.91 14.73
C LEU A 45 6.84 -28.40 14.39
N SER A 46 7.87 -29.17 14.74
CA SER A 46 7.88 -30.62 14.56
C SER A 46 8.75 -31.31 15.60
N SER A 47 8.26 -32.43 16.10
CA SER A 47 8.84 -33.21 17.18
C SER A 47 10.09 -33.99 16.79
N ASP A 48 10.27 -34.32 15.50
CA ASP A 48 11.39 -35.11 14.97
C ASP A 48 12.05 -34.48 13.74
N SER A 49 12.10 -33.14 13.71
CA SER A 49 12.67 -32.38 12.59
C SER A 49 14.20 -32.49 12.49
N ASP A 50 14.71 -32.58 11.27
CA ASP A 50 16.10 -32.34 10.87
C ASP A 50 16.14 -31.49 9.59
N ILE A 51 16.42 -30.20 9.74
CA ILE A 51 16.44 -29.26 8.60
C ILE A 51 17.50 -29.56 7.55
N ARG A 52 18.39 -30.54 7.77
CA ARG A 52 19.34 -30.95 6.75
C ARG A 52 18.70 -31.84 5.69
N THR A 53 17.56 -32.46 5.98
CA THR A 53 16.92 -33.45 5.09
C THR A 53 15.44 -33.22 4.84
N ASP A 54 14.79 -32.39 5.65
CA ASP A 54 13.33 -32.40 5.72
C ASP A 54 12.62 -31.47 4.73
N CYS A 55 13.37 -30.68 3.95
CA CYS A 55 12.89 -30.09 2.69
C CYS A 55 13.30 -30.99 1.53
N LEU A 56 12.41 -31.15 0.53
CA LEU A 56 12.66 -31.96 -0.66
C LEU A 56 13.87 -31.47 -1.48
N GLN A 57 14.13 -30.16 -1.46
CA GLN A 57 15.24 -29.53 -2.14
C GLN A 57 15.55 -28.16 -1.52
N TYR A 58 16.84 -27.84 -1.43
CA TYR A 58 17.39 -26.57 -0.97
C TYR A 58 18.04 -25.82 -2.13
N ARG A 59 18.15 -24.50 -2.00
CA ARG A 59 19.00 -23.64 -2.83
C ARG A 59 20.17 -23.13 -2.01
N ILE A 60 21.34 -23.07 -2.64
CA ILE A 60 22.55 -22.50 -2.07
C ILE A 60 22.72 -21.09 -2.63
N TYR A 61 23.08 -20.16 -1.76
CA TYR A 61 23.46 -18.82 -2.14
C TYR A 61 24.83 -18.48 -1.59
N GLU A 62 25.72 -18.01 -2.47
CA GLU A 62 27.06 -17.55 -2.11
C GLU A 62 27.22 -16.12 -2.63
N HIS A 63 27.45 -15.18 -1.72
CA HIS A 63 27.55 -13.75 -2.04
C HIS A 63 26.34 -13.20 -2.83
N GLY A 64 25.15 -13.75 -2.56
CA GLY A 64 23.89 -13.38 -3.19
C GLY A 64 23.59 -14.08 -4.52
N ALA A 65 24.53 -14.86 -5.08
CA ALA A 65 24.30 -15.65 -6.28
C ALA A 65 23.78 -17.05 -5.93
N CYS A 66 22.72 -17.51 -6.60
CA CYS A 66 22.26 -18.89 -6.46
C CYS A 66 23.23 -19.84 -7.18
N THR A 67 24.06 -20.58 -6.43
CA THR A 67 25.13 -21.42 -7.00
C THR A 67 24.72 -22.86 -7.25
N GLY A 68 23.55 -23.27 -6.77
CA GLY A 68 23.01 -24.59 -7.08
C GLY A 68 21.81 -24.98 -6.23
N SER A 69 21.42 -26.25 -6.38
CA SER A 69 20.37 -26.89 -5.61
C SER A 69 20.87 -28.20 -5.01
N LEU A 70 20.40 -28.52 -3.80
CA LEU A 70 20.77 -29.73 -3.06
C LEU A 70 19.52 -30.47 -2.61
N LYS A 71 19.61 -31.79 -2.45
CA LYS A 71 18.56 -32.60 -1.79
C LYS A 71 18.78 -32.76 -0.28
N SER A 72 19.96 -32.37 0.20
CA SER A 72 20.37 -32.53 1.59
C SER A 72 21.46 -31.52 1.92
N LEU A 73 21.45 -31.00 3.14
CA LEU A 73 22.48 -30.12 3.70
C LEU A 73 23.49 -30.90 4.56
N LYS A 74 23.47 -32.24 4.56
CA LYS A 74 24.39 -33.05 5.39
C LYS A 74 25.86 -32.77 5.09
N GLU A 75 26.21 -32.51 3.83
CA GLU A 75 27.58 -32.14 3.42
C GLU A 75 28.03 -30.78 3.98
N TYR A 76 27.09 -29.96 4.44
CA TYR A 76 27.33 -28.66 5.05
C TYR A 76 27.20 -28.68 6.58
N SER A 77 27.22 -29.87 7.21
CA SER A 77 26.98 -29.99 8.66
C SER A 77 27.97 -29.20 9.52
N GLU A 78 29.23 -29.04 9.06
CA GLU A 78 30.22 -28.23 9.77
C GLU A 78 29.90 -26.74 9.68
N GLN A 79 29.55 -26.24 8.50
CA GLN A 79 29.14 -24.85 8.27
C GLN A 79 27.87 -24.52 9.06
N LEU A 80 26.90 -25.45 9.08
CA LEU A 80 25.63 -25.28 9.78
C LEU A 80 25.79 -25.08 11.29
N LYS A 81 26.92 -25.47 11.91
CA LYS A 81 27.19 -25.22 13.35
C LYS A 81 27.20 -23.73 13.71
N ASP A 82 27.51 -22.85 12.76
CA ASP A 82 27.49 -21.40 12.94
C ASP A 82 26.34 -20.71 12.15
N MET A 83 25.30 -21.47 11.80
CA MET A 83 24.14 -20.94 11.09
C MET A 83 22.87 -21.05 11.92
N VAL A 84 21.94 -20.13 11.65
CA VAL A 84 20.62 -20.03 12.26
C VAL A 84 19.57 -20.31 11.19
N THR A 85 18.60 -21.15 11.52
CA THR A 85 17.47 -21.49 10.67
C THR A 85 16.24 -20.69 11.09
N PHE A 86 15.60 -20.06 10.11
CA PHE A 86 14.35 -19.33 10.24
C PHE A 86 13.25 -20.05 9.48
N TYR A 87 12.15 -20.31 10.19
CA TYR A 87 10.93 -20.88 9.63
C TYR A 87 9.89 -19.77 9.53
N LEU A 88 9.52 -19.44 8.31
CA LEU A 88 8.59 -18.37 7.99
C LEU A 88 7.26 -18.98 7.53
N GLY A 89 6.15 -18.36 7.88
CA GLY A 89 4.83 -18.79 7.47
C GLY A 89 4.70 -18.84 5.95
N CYS A 90 3.80 -19.72 5.48
CA CYS A 90 3.61 -20.00 4.07
C CYS A 90 2.11 -19.99 3.72
N SER A 91 1.82 -19.62 2.48
CA SER A 91 0.48 -19.46 1.92
C SER A 91 -0.29 -20.75 1.67
N PHE A 92 0.08 -21.93 2.15
CA PHE A 92 -0.70 -23.13 1.80
C PHE A 92 -2.05 -23.25 2.54
N SER A 93 -2.18 -22.65 3.74
CA SER A 93 -3.47 -22.51 4.42
C SER A 93 -4.43 -21.59 3.67
N PHE A 94 -3.91 -20.68 2.84
CA PHE A 94 -4.66 -19.78 1.98
C PHE A 94 -5.55 -20.52 0.98
N GLU A 95 -5.00 -21.47 0.21
CA GLU A 95 -5.73 -22.10 -0.90
C GLU A 95 -6.96 -22.84 -0.39
N LYS A 96 -6.82 -23.53 0.74
CA LYS A 96 -7.94 -24.21 1.39
C LYS A 96 -9.01 -23.22 1.87
N ALA A 97 -8.61 -22.08 2.46
CA ALA A 97 -9.55 -21.06 2.92
C ALA A 97 -10.33 -20.44 1.75
N VAL A 98 -9.64 -20.12 0.66
CA VAL A 98 -10.22 -19.54 -0.57
C VAL A 98 -11.14 -20.55 -1.28
N GLN A 99 -10.74 -21.82 -1.38
CA GLN A 99 -11.61 -22.88 -1.91
C GLN A 99 -12.87 -23.08 -1.07
N ASN A 100 -12.75 -23.09 0.27
CA ASN A 100 -13.90 -23.22 1.17
C ASN A 100 -14.89 -22.05 1.04
N ALA A 101 -14.40 -20.86 0.68
CA ALA A 101 -15.24 -19.70 0.35
C ALA A 101 -15.85 -19.77 -1.07
N GLY A 102 -15.63 -20.88 -1.79
CA GLY A 102 -16.12 -21.11 -3.15
C GLY A 102 -15.50 -20.15 -4.17
N ILE A 103 -14.25 -19.73 -3.95
CA ILE A 103 -13.51 -18.87 -4.86
C ILE A 103 -12.65 -19.77 -5.77
N PRO A 104 -12.70 -19.58 -7.10
CA PRO A 104 -11.89 -20.37 -8.01
C PRO A 104 -10.39 -20.08 -7.82
N ILE A 105 -9.56 -21.12 -8.00
CA ILE A 105 -8.10 -21.00 -7.94
C ILE A 105 -7.55 -21.27 -9.34
N ARG A 106 -7.34 -20.20 -10.11
CA ARG A 106 -7.00 -20.27 -11.54
C ARG A 106 -5.71 -21.04 -11.82
N ASN A 107 -4.67 -20.87 -11.00
CA ASN A 107 -3.41 -21.61 -11.17
C ASN A 107 -3.60 -23.13 -11.01
N VAL A 108 -4.47 -23.55 -10.09
CA VAL A 108 -4.81 -24.98 -9.90
C VAL A 108 -5.63 -25.50 -11.09
N GLU A 109 -6.62 -24.74 -11.55
CA GLU A 109 -7.41 -25.07 -12.76
C GLU A 109 -6.51 -25.22 -14.00
N GLN A 110 -5.50 -24.35 -14.12
CA GLN A 110 -4.54 -24.31 -15.22
C GLN A 110 -3.32 -25.24 -15.02
N LYS A 111 -3.23 -25.95 -13.88
CA LYS A 111 -2.13 -26.86 -13.52
C LYS A 111 -0.75 -26.21 -13.59
N CYS A 112 -0.64 -24.96 -13.16
CA CYS A 112 0.61 -24.21 -13.12
C CYS A 112 0.91 -23.69 -11.71
N ASN A 113 2.17 -23.31 -11.48
CA ASN A 113 2.54 -22.65 -10.24
C ASN A 113 1.94 -21.25 -10.19
N ILE A 114 1.73 -20.74 -8.97
CA ILE A 114 1.23 -19.38 -8.78
C ILE A 114 2.21 -18.34 -9.32
N SER A 115 1.70 -17.31 -10.01
CA SER A 115 2.50 -16.19 -10.48
C SER A 115 2.98 -15.33 -9.31
N MET A 116 4.27 -15.01 -9.27
CA MET A 116 4.85 -14.13 -8.26
C MET A 116 5.68 -13.03 -8.92
N TYR A 117 5.60 -11.83 -8.36
CA TYR A 117 6.20 -10.62 -8.95
C TYR A 117 6.98 -9.85 -7.90
N LYS A 118 8.15 -9.34 -8.29
CA LYS A 118 8.89 -8.32 -7.56
C LYS A 118 8.18 -6.99 -7.79
N THR A 119 7.79 -6.34 -6.71
CA THR A 119 7.12 -5.04 -6.79
C THR A 119 8.14 -3.89 -6.79
N ALA A 120 7.67 -2.66 -7.02
CA ALA A 120 8.42 -1.44 -6.75
C ALA A 120 8.32 -1.02 -5.26
N VAL A 121 7.55 -1.75 -4.44
CA VAL A 121 7.33 -1.42 -3.02
C VAL A 121 8.51 -1.95 -2.19
N PRO A 122 9.29 -1.08 -1.54
CA PRO A 122 10.42 -1.52 -0.72
C PRO A 122 9.93 -2.11 0.60
N CYS A 123 10.61 -3.14 1.09
CA CYS A 123 10.52 -3.57 2.49
C CYS A 123 11.19 -2.54 3.41
N TYR A 124 10.80 -2.53 4.68
CA TYR A 124 11.53 -1.80 5.72
C TYR A 124 12.94 -2.36 5.84
N SER A 125 13.95 -1.55 5.54
CA SER A 125 15.35 -1.95 5.55
C SER A 125 15.90 -2.07 6.97
N ILE A 126 16.68 -3.14 7.22
CA ILE A 126 17.42 -3.34 8.47
C ILE A 126 18.84 -3.77 8.12
N SER A 127 19.85 -2.96 8.49
CA SER A 127 21.25 -3.29 8.25
C SER A 127 21.51 -3.60 6.77
N THR A 128 22.03 -4.79 6.45
CA THR A 128 22.27 -5.26 5.07
C THR A 128 21.03 -5.81 4.36
N PHE A 129 19.91 -5.99 5.06
CA PHE A 129 18.66 -6.47 4.49
C PHE A 129 17.87 -5.30 3.91
N CYS A 130 17.94 -5.16 2.59
CA CYS A 130 17.12 -4.23 1.82
C CYS A 130 16.67 -4.94 0.53
N CYS A 131 15.36 -5.06 0.32
CA CYS A 131 14.80 -5.65 -0.89
C CYS A 131 13.40 -5.08 -1.14
N ASN A 132 12.87 -5.35 -2.33
CA ASN A 132 11.49 -5.06 -2.63
C ASN A 132 10.60 -6.24 -2.23
N LEU A 133 9.36 -5.92 -1.85
CA LEU A 133 8.32 -6.89 -1.56
C LEU A 133 8.06 -7.76 -2.81
N VAL A 134 7.99 -9.07 -2.60
CA VAL A 134 7.49 -10.03 -3.59
C VAL A 134 6.04 -10.37 -3.25
N VAL A 135 5.20 -10.42 -4.26
CA VAL A 135 3.76 -10.72 -4.13
C VAL A 135 3.38 -11.93 -4.97
N THR A 136 2.37 -12.67 -4.51
CA THR A 136 1.62 -13.62 -5.35
C THR A 136 0.40 -12.93 -5.92
N MET A 137 0.08 -13.16 -7.20
CA MET A 137 -1.12 -12.64 -7.83
C MET A 137 -2.12 -13.77 -8.10
N ARG A 138 -3.37 -13.60 -7.70
CA ARG A 138 -4.46 -14.51 -8.06
C ARG A 138 -5.58 -13.74 -8.76
N PRO A 139 -6.08 -14.24 -9.91
CA PRO A 139 -7.30 -13.74 -10.51
C PRO A 139 -8.50 -14.13 -9.65
N ILE A 140 -9.26 -13.14 -9.16
CA ILE A 140 -10.46 -13.36 -8.35
C ILE A 140 -11.66 -12.71 -9.06
N PRO A 141 -12.78 -13.42 -9.29
CA PRO A 141 -13.99 -12.80 -9.82
C PRO A 141 -14.40 -11.57 -8.99
N GLU A 142 -14.77 -10.47 -9.63
CA GLU A 142 -15.14 -9.22 -8.95
C GLU A 142 -16.15 -9.44 -7.81
N SER A 143 -17.18 -10.26 -8.05
CA SER A 143 -18.22 -10.61 -7.07
C SER A 143 -17.74 -11.43 -5.86
N LYS A 144 -16.47 -11.87 -5.88
CA LYS A 144 -15.84 -12.71 -4.84
C LYS A 144 -14.74 -11.98 -4.08
N LEU A 145 -14.45 -10.71 -4.39
CA LEU A 145 -13.38 -9.93 -3.75
C LEU A 145 -13.56 -9.85 -2.22
N GLU A 146 -14.76 -9.49 -1.75
CA GLU A 146 -15.02 -9.40 -0.31
C GLU A 146 -14.88 -10.75 0.40
N ALA A 147 -15.36 -11.83 -0.23
CA ALA A 147 -15.18 -13.19 0.29
C ALA A 147 -13.69 -13.59 0.35
N ALA A 148 -12.88 -13.18 -0.64
CA ALA A 148 -11.45 -13.44 -0.66
C ALA A 148 -10.72 -12.71 0.47
N VAL A 149 -11.05 -11.43 0.69
CA VAL A 149 -10.53 -10.65 1.82
C VAL A 149 -10.93 -11.32 3.14
N LEU A 150 -12.21 -11.57 3.36
CA LEU A 150 -12.72 -12.18 4.60
C LEU A 150 -12.06 -13.55 4.89
N ALA A 151 -11.86 -14.38 3.87
CA ALA A 151 -11.25 -15.70 4.04
C ALA A 151 -9.76 -15.65 4.40
N THR A 152 -9.07 -14.53 4.13
CA THR A 152 -7.60 -14.46 4.18
C THR A 152 -7.08 -13.50 5.25
N SER A 153 -7.81 -12.43 5.59
CA SER A 153 -7.38 -11.41 6.55
C SER A 153 -6.95 -11.94 7.93
N GLU A 154 -7.60 -12.97 8.44
CA GLU A 154 -7.29 -13.56 9.75
C GLU A 154 -6.08 -14.51 9.72
N LEU A 155 -5.58 -14.87 8.53
CA LEU A 155 -4.46 -15.80 8.34
C LEU A 155 -3.11 -15.06 8.45
N LYS A 156 -2.88 -14.33 9.54
CA LYS A 156 -1.67 -13.49 9.73
C LYS A 156 -0.36 -14.29 9.57
N GLU A 157 -0.34 -15.52 10.05
CA GLU A 157 0.81 -16.43 9.92
C GLU A 157 0.97 -17.03 8.50
N ALA A 158 0.13 -16.62 7.55
CA ALA A 158 0.14 -17.03 6.14
C ALA A 158 -0.14 -15.83 5.22
N HIS A 159 0.50 -14.69 5.52
CA HIS A 159 0.46 -13.41 4.80
C HIS A 159 -0.80 -12.55 4.95
N GLY A 160 -1.89 -13.09 5.49
CA GLY A 160 -3.07 -12.32 5.87
C GLY A 160 -3.87 -11.75 4.69
N ALA A 161 -4.34 -10.51 4.84
CA ALA A 161 -5.18 -9.81 3.88
C ALA A 161 -4.42 -9.52 2.56
N PRO A 162 -5.14 -9.28 1.45
CA PRO A 162 -4.51 -8.77 0.24
C PRO A 162 -3.80 -7.45 0.51
N ILE A 163 -2.63 -7.25 -0.11
CA ILE A 163 -1.88 -6.00 -0.03
C ILE A 163 -2.27 -5.04 -1.16
N HIS A 164 -2.89 -5.56 -2.24
CA HIS A 164 -3.38 -4.76 -3.37
C HIS A 164 -4.51 -5.49 -4.12
N ILE A 165 -5.47 -4.72 -4.64
CA ILE A 165 -6.60 -5.22 -5.44
C ILE A 165 -6.80 -4.27 -6.64
N GLY A 166 -6.61 -4.78 -7.85
CA GLY A 166 -6.74 -4.00 -9.09
C GLY A 166 -5.41 -3.88 -9.84
N ASP A 167 -5.17 -2.73 -10.45
CA ASP A 167 -4.16 -2.52 -11.47
C ASP A 167 -2.72 -2.87 -11.01
N PRO A 168 -2.01 -3.78 -11.70
CA PRO A 168 -0.66 -4.20 -11.32
C PRO A 168 0.38 -3.09 -11.41
N GLY A 169 0.15 -2.07 -12.24
CA GLY A 169 1.05 -0.94 -12.44
C GLY A 169 1.26 -0.11 -11.17
N LEU A 170 0.26 -0.06 -10.28
CA LEU A 170 0.38 0.57 -8.96
C LEU A 170 1.40 -0.13 -8.04
N LEU A 171 1.70 -1.41 -8.30
CA LEU A 171 2.79 -2.14 -7.66
C LEU A 171 4.10 -2.12 -8.47
N GLY A 172 4.15 -1.40 -9.59
CA GLY A 172 5.28 -1.39 -10.51
C GLY A 172 5.34 -2.62 -11.45
N ILE A 173 4.30 -3.45 -11.49
CA ILE A 173 4.25 -4.66 -12.32
C ILE A 173 3.69 -4.28 -13.70
N GLN A 174 4.53 -4.37 -14.74
CA GLN A 174 4.18 -3.90 -16.09
C GLN A 174 3.45 -4.95 -16.94
N ASP A 175 3.73 -6.23 -16.72
CA ASP A 175 3.23 -7.31 -17.58
C ASP A 175 2.96 -8.58 -16.74
N LEU A 176 1.68 -8.90 -16.52
CA LEU A 176 1.27 -10.09 -15.79
C LEU A 176 1.66 -11.39 -16.51
N ALA A 177 1.94 -11.37 -17.81
CA ALA A 177 2.38 -12.57 -18.53
C ALA A 177 3.84 -12.95 -18.24
N LYS A 178 4.59 -12.11 -17.51
CA LYS A 178 6.02 -12.32 -17.19
C LYS A 178 6.26 -12.26 -15.68
N PRO A 179 5.84 -13.30 -14.92
CA PRO A 179 6.17 -13.36 -13.51
C PRO A 179 7.68 -13.51 -13.29
N ASP A 180 8.19 -12.92 -12.22
CA ASP A 180 9.58 -13.11 -11.78
C ASP A 180 9.82 -14.53 -11.26
N TYR A 181 8.79 -15.14 -10.67
CA TYR A 181 8.80 -16.52 -10.20
C TYR A 181 7.48 -17.25 -10.48
N GLY A 182 7.58 -18.57 -10.68
CA GLY A 182 6.42 -19.41 -10.99
C GLY A 182 6.04 -19.33 -12.46
N ASP A 183 4.77 -19.58 -12.74
CA ASP A 183 4.23 -19.66 -14.09
C ASP A 183 3.20 -18.54 -14.32
N PRO A 184 2.99 -18.06 -15.56
CA PRO A 184 1.95 -17.09 -15.86
C PRO A 184 0.56 -17.71 -15.69
N VAL A 185 -0.32 -17.03 -14.96
CA VAL A 185 -1.71 -17.43 -14.73
C VAL A 185 -2.64 -16.53 -15.53
N HIS A 186 -3.48 -17.12 -16.38
CA HIS A 186 -4.41 -16.35 -17.21
C HIS A 186 -5.68 -15.98 -16.43
N LEU A 187 -6.10 -14.72 -16.55
CA LEU A 187 -7.35 -14.21 -16.00
C LEU A 187 -8.52 -14.63 -16.90
N HIS A 188 -9.68 -14.91 -16.31
CA HIS A 188 -10.94 -14.99 -17.05
C HIS A 188 -11.62 -13.61 -17.14
N PRO A 189 -12.54 -13.40 -18.11
CA PRO A 189 -13.35 -12.19 -18.14
C PRO A 189 -14.07 -11.95 -16.80
N GLY A 190 -13.92 -10.76 -16.24
CA GLY A 190 -14.48 -10.38 -14.93
C GLY A 190 -13.63 -10.77 -13.71
N ASP A 191 -12.49 -11.43 -13.91
CA ASP A 191 -11.50 -11.59 -12.85
C ASP A 191 -10.74 -10.28 -12.64
N ILE A 192 -10.53 -9.91 -11.38
CA ILE A 192 -9.68 -8.82 -10.92
C ILE A 192 -8.38 -9.41 -10.37
N PRO A 193 -7.20 -8.90 -10.74
CA PRO A 193 -5.95 -9.33 -10.15
C PRO A 193 -5.87 -8.86 -8.69
N VAL A 194 -5.60 -9.80 -7.78
CA VAL A 194 -5.46 -9.56 -6.35
C VAL A 194 -4.10 -10.05 -5.88
N PHE A 195 -3.42 -9.26 -5.07
CA PHE A 195 -2.04 -9.50 -4.67
C PHE A 195 -1.92 -9.73 -3.16
N TRP A 196 -1.16 -10.74 -2.78
CA TRP A 196 -0.80 -11.03 -1.39
C TRP A 196 0.72 -11.03 -1.24
N ALA A 197 1.21 -10.61 -0.09
CA ALA A 197 2.61 -10.74 0.26
C ALA A 197 3.07 -12.20 0.12
N CYS A 198 4.34 -12.41 -0.22
CA CYS A 198 4.90 -13.71 -0.49
C CYS A 198 6.20 -13.94 0.29
N GLY A 199 6.36 -15.15 0.85
CA GLY A 199 7.59 -15.58 1.52
C GLY A 199 8.84 -15.62 0.63
N VAL A 200 8.69 -15.55 -0.71
CA VAL A 200 9.82 -15.36 -1.64
C VAL A 200 10.54 -14.02 -1.41
N THR A 201 9.91 -13.06 -0.73
CA THR A 201 10.59 -11.86 -0.20
C THR A 201 11.81 -12.23 0.66
N GLY A 202 11.77 -13.35 1.37
CA GLY A 202 12.90 -13.85 2.15
C GLY A 202 14.06 -14.31 1.27
N VAL A 203 13.78 -14.82 0.06
CA VAL A 203 14.80 -15.17 -0.93
C VAL A 203 15.48 -13.89 -1.47
N GLU A 204 14.71 -12.84 -1.76
CA GLU A 204 15.28 -11.54 -2.14
C GLU A 204 16.18 -10.96 -1.03
N ALA A 205 15.75 -11.10 0.23
CA ALA A 205 16.55 -10.66 1.37
C ALA A 205 17.90 -11.40 1.45
N VAL A 206 17.90 -12.72 1.19
CA VAL A 206 19.13 -13.54 1.11
C VAL A 206 20.03 -13.12 -0.05
N ILE A 207 19.45 -12.85 -1.23
CA ILE A 207 20.19 -12.38 -2.40
C ILE A 207 20.87 -11.04 -2.09
N ASN A 208 20.15 -10.10 -1.48
CA ASN A 208 20.64 -8.74 -1.26
C ASN A 208 21.59 -8.60 -0.07
N CYS A 209 21.47 -9.42 0.98
CA CYS A 209 22.40 -9.37 2.11
C CYS A 209 23.81 -9.87 1.75
N ARG A 210 23.94 -10.61 0.63
CA ARG A 210 25.21 -11.11 0.08
C ARG A 210 26.08 -11.84 1.11
N ALA A 211 25.44 -12.61 1.98
CA ALA A 211 26.13 -13.50 2.92
C ALA A 211 27.13 -14.41 2.17
N SER A 212 28.24 -14.77 2.82
CA SER A 212 29.22 -15.70 2.23
C SER A 212 28.59 -17.04 1.86
N LEU A 213 27.67 -17.52 2.69
CA LEU A 213 26.89 -18.72 2.47
C LEU A 213 25.53 -18.57 3.12
N ALA A 214 24.48 -18.92 2.38
CA ALA A 214 23.11 -18.98 2.87
C ALA A 214 22.36 -20.11 2.16
N PHE A 215 21.30 -20.61 2.80
CA PHE A 215 20.43 -21.61 2.20
C PHE A 215 18.98 -21.18 2.29
N THR A 216 18.18 -21.58 1.32
CA THR A 216 16.73 -21.56 1.40
C THR A 216 16.17 -22.91 0.98
N HIS A 217 14.91 -23.19 1.28
CA HIS A 217 14.19 -24.21 0.51
C HIS A 217 14.06 -23.78 -0.97
N SER A 218 13.88 -24.73 -1.88
CA SER A 218 13.49 -24.44 -3.26
C SER A 218 11.99 -24.12 -3.33
N PRO A 219 11.53 -23.23 -4.24
CA PRO A 219 10.10 -22.99 -4.43
C PRO A 219 9.31 -24.29 -4.64
N GLY A 220 8.22 -24.48 -3.90
CA GLY A 220 7.42 -25.72 -3.91
C GLY A 220 7.95 -26.85 -3.02
N CYS A 221 9.12 -26.70 -2.40
CA CYS A 221 9.77 -27.70 -1.54
C CYS A 221 9.80 -27.27 -0.06
N MET A 222 8.72 -26.66 0.42
CA MET A 222 8.60 -26.13 1.79
C MET A 222 8.73 -27.22 2.86
N PHE A 223 9.15 -26.82 4.07
CA PHE A 223 9.18 -27.69 5.25
C PHE A 223 7.74 -27.97 5.74
N ILE A 224 7.40 -29.23 5.99
CA ILE A 224 6.08 -29.64 6.49
C ILE A 224 6.17 -29.80 8.01
N THR A 225 5.27 -29.14 8.75
CA THR A 225 5.26 -29.18 10.22
C THR A 225 4.30 -30.24 10.76
N ASP A 226 4.39 -30.53 12.07
CA ASP A 226 3.42 -31.40 12.77
C ASP A 226 2.13 -30.64 13.13
N ILE A 227 2.11 -29.31 12.94
CA ILE A 227 0.96 -28.45 13.23
C ILE A 227 -0.08 -28.65 12.14
N LYS A 228 -1.28 -29.07 12.52
CA LYS A 228 -2.39 -29.16 11.56
C LYS A 228 -2.79 -27.76 11.10
N ASN A 229 -3.17 -27.64 9.84
CA ASN A 229 -3.96 -26.50 9.40
C ASN A 229 -5.32 -26.64 10.08
N ASP A 230 -5.48 -26.02 11.24
CA ASP A 230 -6.77 -25.98 11.91
C ASP A 230 -7.81 -25.49 10.88
N ASN A 231 -9.01 -26.06 10.95
CA ASN A 231 -10.15 -25.36 10.40
C ASN A 231 -10.25 -24.11 11.27
N VAL A 232 -9.60 -23.03 10.84
CA VAL A 232 -9.82 -21.71 11.40
C VAL A 232 -11.29 -21.45 11.14
N THR A 233 -12.15 -21.88 12.05
CA THR A 233 -13.39 -21.18 12.31
C THR A 233 -12.94 -19.76 12.44
N VAL A 234 -13.26 -18.95 11.43
CA VAL A 234 -13.10 -17.50 11.45
C VAL A 234 -13.61 -17.11 12.82
N ARG A 235 -12.70 -16.89 13.78
CA ARG A 235 -13.07 -16.37 15.08
C ARG A 235 -13.80 -15.10 14.70
N SER A 236 -15.05 -14.93 15.13
CA SER A 236 -15.85 -13.79 14.72
C SER A 236 -15.06 -12.53 15.06
N SER A 237 -14.30 -12.02 14.09
CA SER A 237 -13.69 -10.72 14.21
C SER A 237 -14.90 -9.80 14.35
N ARG A 238 -14.83 -8.86 15.29
CA ARG A 238 -15.90 -7.85 15.42
C ARG A 238 -16.04 -7.02 14.15
N GLU A 239 -15.02 -7.05 13.28
CA GLU A 239 -14.90 -6.25 12.08
C GLU A 239 -15.01 -7.12 10.83
N VAL A 240 -16.16 -7.02 10.16
CA VAL A 240 -16.39 -7.59 8.84
C VAL A 240 -15.81 -6.65 7.79
N PRO A 241 -14.83 -7.07 6.97
CA PRO A 241 -14.25 -6.24 5.92
C PRO A 241 -15.25 -6.03 4.77
N GLN A 242 -15.21 -4.85 4.17
CA GLN A 242 -15.91 -4.46 2.95
C GLN A 242 -14.88 -4.06 1.90
N VAL A 243 -15.16 -4.36 0.64
CA VAL A 243 -14.30 -3.98 -0.49
C VAL A 243 -15.00 -2.93 -1.33
N HIS A 244 -14.34 -1.79 -1.55
CA HIS A 244 -14.89 -0.66 -2.30
C HIS A 244 -14.00 -0.33 -3.48
N CYS A 245 -14.59 -0.20 -4.67
CA CYS A 245 -13.89 0.36 -5.82
C CYS A 245 -13.69 1.87 -5.62
N ILE A 246 -12.43 2.30 -5.58
CA ILE A 246 -12.05 3.71 -5.38
C ILE A 246 -11.57 4.38 -6.66
N SER A 247 -11.20 3.60 -7.68
CA SER A 247 -10.85 4.09 -9.02
C SER A 247 -11.15 3.02 -10.07
N GLN A 248 -11.60 3.45 -11.26
CA GLN A 248 -11.85 2.58 -12.41
C GLN A 248 -10.72 2.63 -13.45
N ASP A 249 -9.94 3.71 -13.46
CA ASP A 249 -8.81 3.89 -14.37
C ASP A 249 -7.69 4.71 -13.69
N PRO A 250 -6.58 4.08 -13.24
CA PRO A 250 -6.41 2.63 -13.18
C PRO A 250 -7.40 2.00 -12.17
N LEU A 251 -7.79 0.75 -12.40
CA LEU A 251 -8.70 0.02 -11.52
C LEU A 251 -8.06 -0.15 -10.14
N HIS A 252 -8.74 0.27 -9.07
CA HIS A 252 -8.20 0.15 -7.71
C HIS A 252 -9.34 -0.02 -6.70
N TYR A 253 -9.18 -0.99 -5.81
CA TYR A 253 -10.09 -1.23 -4.69
C TYR A 253 -9.38 -1.02 -3.37
N SER A 254 -10.14 -0.56 -2.37
CA SER A 254 -9.69 -0.43 -0.99
C SER A 254 -10.56 -1.27 -0.06
N VAL A 255 -10.03 -1.58 1.12
CA VAL A 255 -10.69 -2.41 2.13
C VAL A 255 -10.93 -1.58 3.38
N VAL A 256 -12.11 -1.74 3.98
CA VAL A 256 -12.50 -1.04 5.21
C VAL A 256 -13.36 -1.94 6.08
N SER A 257 -13.33 -1.78 7.40
CA SER A 257 -14.28 -2.50 8.25
C SER A 257 -15.68 -1.90 8.11
N THR A 258 -16.70 -2.76 8.22
CA THR A 258 -18.11 -2.34 8.20
C THR A 258 -18.40 -1.26 9.24
N GLU A 259 -17.77 -1.35 10.42
CA GLU A 259 -17.92 -0.35 11.48
C GLU A 259 -17.33 1.02 11.07
N ALA A 260 -16.13 1.04 10.50
CA ALA A 260 -15.50 2.27 10.03
C ALA A 260 -16.29 2.90 8.87
N ALA A 261 -16.73 2.10 7.90
CA ALA A 261 -17.58 2.57 6.81
C ALA A 261 -18.88 3.19 7.33
N GLN A 262 -19.54 2.56 8.32
CA GLN A 262 -20.77 3.09 8.90
C GLN A 262 -20.53 4.41 9.65
N LYS A 263 -19.42 4.55 10.39
CA LYS A 263 -19.05 5.81 11.04
C LYS A 263 -18.85 6.92 10.02
N ILE A 264 -18.16 6.64 8.92
CA ILE A 264 -17.93 7.61 7.85
C ILE A 264 -19.26 8.02 7.20
N LYS A 265 -20.17 7.09 6.91
CA LYS A 265 -21.51 7.40 6.36
C LYS A 265 -22.35 8.26 7.30
N THR A 266 -22.25 8.02 8.61
CA THR A 266 -22.90 8.88 9.62
C THR A 266 -22.32 10.30 9.58
N LEU A 267 -20.99 10.44 9.49
CA LEU A 267 -20.34 11.74 9.34
C LEU A 267 -20.75 12.44 8.04
N GLU A 268 -20.79 11.73 6.92
CA GLU A 268 -21.25 12.25 5.62
C GLU A 268 -22.66 12.82 5.72
N THR A 269 -23.55 12.13 6.43
CA THR A 269 -24.93 12.61 6.68
C THR A 269 -24.95 13.89 7.51
N LEU A 270 -24.09 14.00 8.53
CA LEU A 270 -24.03 15.16 9.43
C LEU A 270 -23.43 16.40 8.77
N ILE A 271 -22.32 16.25 8.04
CA ILE A 271 -21.71 17.37 7.30
C ILE A 271 -22.57 17.76 6.10
N GLY A 272 -23.32 16.79 5.56
CA GLY A 272 -24.45 17.02 4.68
C GLY A 272 -25.68 17.51 5.46
N ILE A 273 -25.59 18.51 6.31
CA ILE A 273 -26.78 19.28 6.74
C ILE A 273 -26.65 20.66 6.09
N ASP A 274 -27.75 21.20 5.56
CA ASP A 274 -27.76 22.54 4.96
C ASP A 274 -28.54 23.50 5.87
N PRO A 275 -27.97 23.88 7.03
CA PRO A 275 -28.71 24.63 8.04
C PRO A 275 -29.14 26.02 7.55
N GLY A 276 -28.45 26.57 6.54
CA GLY A 276 -28.74 27.87 5.95
C GLY A 276 -29.70 27.82 4.76
N ASP A 277 -30.25 26.65 4.42
CA ASP A 277 -31.10 26.44 3.23
C ASP A 277 -30.49 27.05 1.95
N ARG A 278 -29.18 26.83 1.75
CA ARG A 278 -28.42 27.36 0.62
C ARG A 278 -28.80 26.68 -0.70
N GLY A 279 -29.59 25.61 -0.63
CA GLY A 279 -30.03 24.83 -1.77
C GLY A 279 -28.97 23.85 -2.27
N ILE A 280 -27.95 23.51 -1.47
CA ILE A 280 -26.81 22.69 -1.91
C ILE A 280 -27.04 21.17 -1.77
N ILE A 281 -28.20 20.75 -1.28
CA ILE A 281 -28.52 19.33 -1.05
C ILE A 281 -28.39 18.50 -2.34
N HIS A 282 -28.75 19.08 -3.49
CA HIS A 282 -28.66 18.40 -4.80
C HIS A 282 -27.21 18.17 -5.29
N LEU A 283 -26.22 18.84 -4.70
CA LEU A 283 -24.80 18.62 -5.00
C LEU A 283 -24.24 17.39 -4.31
N ARG A 284 -24.95 16.85 -3.31
CA ARG A 284 -24.48 15.71 -2.53
C ARG A 284 -24.51 14.44 -3.35
N ARG A 285 -23.43 13.68 -3.23
CA ARG A 285 -23.32 12.34 -3.78
C ARG A 285 -23.00 11.38 -2.64
N GLN A 286 -23.82 10.36 -2.52
CA GLN A 286 -23.70 9.37 -1.46
C GLN A 286 -22.39 8.59 -1.60
N ASP A 287 -21.75 8.30 -0.47
CA ASP A 287 -20.51 7.53 -0.34
C ASP A 287 -19.25 8.19 -0.93
N GLU A 288 -19.29 9.46 -1.35
CA GLU A 288 -18.09 10.17 -1.84
C GLU A 288 -17.10 10.46 -0.71
N LEU A 289 -17.57 10.74 0.51
CA LEU A 289 -16.68 10.89 1.67
C LEU A 289 -15.95 9.57 1.96
N LEU A 290 -16.65 8.44 1.90
CA LEU A 290 -16.04 7.13 2.08
C LEU A 290 -14.97 6.86 1.02
N LYS A 291 -15.28 7.09 -0.26
CA LYS A 291 -14.31 6.92 -1.35
C LYS A 291 -13.10 7.83 -1.20
N ALA A 292 -13.30 9.10 -0.81
CA ALA A 292 -12.21 10.04 -0.55
C ALA A 292 -11.30 9.56 0.58
N CYS A 293 -11.88 9.17 1.74
CA CYS A 293 -11.12 8.63 2.86
C CYS A 293 -10.31 7.38 2.46
N LEU A 294 -10.91 6.48 1.69
CA LEU A 294 -10.25 5.26 1.20
C LEU A 294 -9.18 5.55 0.15
N SER A 295 -9.36 6.56 -0.70
CA SER A 295 -8.33 6.97 -1.66
C SER A 295 -7.13 7.60 -0.94
N ILE A 296 -7.38 8.48 0.04
CA ILE A 296 -6.35 9.16 0.83
C ILE A 296 -5.57 8.18 1.70
N SER A 297 -6.18 7.08 2.18
CA SER A 297 -5.48 6.09 3.00
C SER A 297 -4.29 5.47 2.28
N HIS A 298 -4.36 5.32 0.95
CA HIS A 298 -3.29 4.79 0.10
C HIS A 298 -2.19 5.81 -0.24
N ALA A 299 -2.43 7.10 -0.03
CA ALA A 299 -1.48 8.16 -0.36
C ALA A 299 -0.35 8.24 0.68
N ARG A 300 0.91 8.33 0.26
CA ARG A 300 2.04 8.63 1.14
C ARG A 300 2.31 10.13 1.20
N SER A 301 2.15 10.83 0.09
CA SER A 301 2.28 12.29 0.00
C SER A 301 1.02 12.95 -0.56
N VAL A 302 0.60 14.04 0.08
CA VAL A 302 -0.66 14.73 -0.24
C VAL A 302 -0.42 16.22 -0.48
N LEU A 303 -0.96 16.74 -1.58
CA LEU A 303 -0.99 18.16 -1.88
C LEU A 303 -2.39 18.73 -1.58
N ILE A 304 -2.48 19.67 -0.65
CA ILE A 304 -3.72 20.35 -0.32
C ILE A 304 -3.73 21.71 -1.02
N THR A 305 -4.83 22.08 -1.67
CA THR A 305 -5.00 23.41 -2.26
C THR A 305 -6.17 24.12 -1.60
N THR A 306 -5.99 25.38 -1.24
CA THR A 306 -7.04 26.18 -0.60
C THR A 306 -6.89 27.67 -0.88
N GLY A 307 -8.00 28.40 -0.82
CA GLY A 307 -8.05 29.83 -1.01
C GLY A 307 -9.09 30.22 -2.06
N PHE A 308 -9.96 31.15 -1.67
CA PHE A 308 -11.03 31.66 -2.51
C PHE A 308 -11.19 33.17 -2.28
N PRO A 309 -10.93 34.01 -3.30
CA PRO A 309 -10.92 35.45 -3.10
C PRO A 309 -12.32 36.07 -3.27
N THR A 310 -13.03 36.32 -2.17
CA THR A 310 -14.38 36.93 -2.17
C THR A 310 -14.50 38.22 -1.37
N HIS A 311 -13.58 38.50 -0.45
CA HIS A 311 -13.65 39.65 0.45
C HIS A 311 -12.80 40.83 -0.04
N PHE A 312 -13.24 41.49 -1.11
CA PHE A 312 -12.49 42.55 -1.80
C PHE A 312 -12.12 43.80 -0.96
N THR A 313 -12.63 43.92 0.26
CA THR A 313 -12.28 45.00 1.21
C THR A 313 -11.05 44.70 2.05
N TYR A 314 -10.50 43.48 1.98
CA TYR A 314 -9.31 43.05 2.72
C TYR A 314 -8.13 42.82 1.76
N GLU A 315 -6.92 42.84 2.31
CA GLU A 315 -5.68 42.54 1.58
C GLU A 315 -4.87 41.49 2.35
N PRO A 316 -4.76 40.23 1.86
CA PRO A 316 -5.38 39.70 0.64
C PRO A 316 -6.92 39.52 0.79
N PRO A 317 -7.68 39.50 -0.34
CA PRO A 317 -9.15 39.45 -0.32
C PRO A 317 -9.70 38.03 -0.06
N GLU A 318 -9.13 37.30 0.90
CA GLU A 318 -9.49 35.91 1.21
C GLU A 318 -10.76 35.81 2.05
N GLU A 319 -11.48 34.69 1.90
CA GLU A 319 -12.45 34.24 2.90
C GLU A 319 -11.84 33.36 3.98
N ASN A 320 -12.66 33.03 4.97
CA ASN A 320 -12.30 32.16 6.08
C ASN A 320 -12.71 30.70 5.87
N ASP A 321 -13.53 30.39 4.86
CA ASP A 321 -13.81 29.02 4.46
C ASP A 321 -12.65 28.48 3.62
N GLY A 322 -12.28 27.22 3.84
CA GLY A 322 -11.09 26.60 3.25
C GLY A 322 -9.88 26.46 4.20
N PRO A 323 -9.15 27.55 4.55
CA PRO A 323 -7.89 27.46 5.29
C PRO A 323 -7.96 26.67 6.62
N PRO A 324 -9.00 26.82 7.47
CA PRO A 324 -9.13 26.00 8.67
C PRO A 324 -9.28 24.51 8.35
N GLY A 325 -10.05 24.16 7.31
CA GLY A 325 -10.20 22.78 6.83
C GLY A 325 -8.89 22.21 6.29
N ALA A 326 -8.14 23.01 5.53
CA ALA A 326 -6.81 22.63 5.04
C ALA A 326 -5.82 22.34 6.16
N LEU A 327 -5.80 23.18 7.22
CA LEU A 327 -4.97 22.92 8.39
C LEU A 327 -5.40 21.69 9.16
N ALA A 328 -6.71 21.46 9.33
CA ALA A 328 -7.23 20.27 9.99
C ALA A 328 -6.85 18.99 9.23
N VAL A 329 -7.00 18.98 7.91
CA VAL A 329 -6.57 17.86 7.05
C VAL A 329 -5.06 17.67 7.12
N ALA A 330 -4.27 18.74 7.06
CA ALA A 330 -2.82 18.65 7.22
C ALA A 330 -2.40 18.07 8.58
N ALA A 331 -3.06 18.46 9.67
CA ALA A 331 -2.82 17.92 11.00
C ALA A 331 -3.12 16.41 11.07
N MET A 332 -4.27 15.99 10.52
CA MET A 332 -4.65 14.57 10.45
C MET A 332 -3.64 13.75 9.65
N LEU A 333 -3.22 14.25 8.49
CA LEU A 333 -2.23 13.57 7.63
C LEU A 333 -0.84 13.50 8.30
N GLN A 334 -0.40 14.54 9.01
CA GLN A 334 0.83 14.49 9.82
C GLN A 334 0.75 13.46 10.96
N ALA A 335 -0.41 13.32 11.59
CA ALA A 335 -0.64 12.32 12.63
C ALA A 335 -0.58 10.89 12.08
N LEU A 336 -0.95 10.70 10.79
CA LEU A 336 -0.81 9.47 10.03
C LEU A 336 0.58 9.31 9.38
N GLU A 337 1.54 10.16 9.74
CA GLU A 337 2.92 10.15 9.23
C GLU A 337 3.03 10.31 7.70
N LYS A 338 2.04 10.94 7.08
CA LYS A 338 2.04 11.27 5.64
C LYS A 338 2.79 12.57 5.40
N GLU A 339 3.39 12.69 4.22
CA GLU A 339 3.99 13.94 3.77
C GLU A 339 2.90 14.86 3.21
N VAL A 340 2.94 16.15 3.57
CA VAL A 340 1.88 17.10 3.23
C VAL A 340 2.51 18.38 2.73
N ALA A 341 1.96 18.97 1.68
CA ALA A 341 2.23 20.34 1.27
C ALA A 341 0.92 21.08 1.01
N ILE A 342 0.94 22.40 1.19
CA ILE A 342 -0.19 23.28 0.86
C ILE A 342 0.20 24.17 -0.32
N VAL A 343 -0.70 24.29 -1.30
CA VAL A 343 -0.61 25.26 -2.39
C VAL A 343 -1.69 26.30 -2.20
N THR A 344 -1.30 27.56 -2.26
CA THR A 344 -2.23 28.70 -2.26
C THR A 344 -1.79 29.70 -3.32
N ASP A 345 -2.64 30.69 -3.56
CA ASP A 345 -2.32 31.76 -4.49
C ASP A 345 -1.13 32.59 -3.99
N GLN A 346 -0.31 33.08 -4.91
CA GLN A 346 0.86 33.90 -4.65
C GLN A 346 0.51 35.13 -3.79
N ARG A 347 -0.67 35.74 -4.04
CA ARG A 347 -1.20 36.87 -3.25
C ARG A 347 -1.40 36.52 -1.77
N ALA A 348 -1.72 35.27 -1.46
CA ALA A 348 -2.13 34.80 -0.14
C ALA A 348 -1.00 34.10 0.63
N MET A 349 0.19 33.99 0.04
CA MET A 349 1.35 33.28 0.62
C MET A 349 1.72 33.80 2.01
N ASN A 350 1.81 35.12 2.19
CA ASN A 350 2.20 35.71 3.48
C ASN A 350 1.16 35.47 4.58
N LEU A 351 -0.13 35.50 4.23
CA LEU A 351 -1.22 35.22 5.17
C LEU A 351 -1.18 33.76 5.60
N ASN A 352 -1.16 32.83 4.65
CA ASN A 352 -1.13 31.40 4.92
C ASN A 352 0.14 30.97 5.67
N LYS A 353 1.28 31.59 5.38
CA LYS A 353 2.52 31.36 6.13
C LYS A 353 2.36 31.69 7.62
N LYS A 354 1.80 32.86 7.94
CA LYS A 354 1.53 33.26 9.33
C LYS A 354 0.53 32.33 10.02
N ILE A 355 -0.53 31.93 9.31
CA ILE A 355 -1.52 30.98 9.80
C ILE A 355 -0.86 29.62 10.14
N ILE A 356 0.00 29.10 9.27
CA ILE A 356 0.74 27.85 9.52
C ILE A 356 1.70 27.99 10.71
N GLU A 357 2.44 29.09 10.79
CA GLU A 357 3.36 29.38 11.91
C GLU A 357 2.61 29.43 13.25
N GLU A 358 1.46 30.13 13.30
CA GLU A 358 0.61 30.20 14.48
C GLU A 358 -0.02 28.84 14.82
N ALA A 359 -0.48 28.08 13.84
CA ALA A 359 -1.01 26.74 14.05
C ALA A 359 0.02 25.78 14.67
N VAL A 360 1.30 25.93 14.33
CA VAL A 360 2.39 25.18 14.98
C VAL A 360 2.60 25.68 16.42
N GLN A 361 2.62 27.00 16.66
CA GLN A 361 2.76 27.57 18.00
C GLN A 361 1.64 27.14 18.95
N LEU A 362 0.41 27.03 18.43
CA LEU A 362 -0.76 26.57 19.17
C LEU A 362 -0.82 25.03 19.33
N GLY A 363 0.10 24.29 18.71
CA GLY A 363 0.14 22.82 18.76
C GLY A 363 -0.95 22.12 17.93
N ILE A 364 -1.60 22.84 17.01
CA ILE A 364 -2.56 22.27 16.05
C ILE A 364 -1.80 21.43 15.01
N LEU A 365 -0.69 21.97 14.50
CA LEU A 365 0.23 21.26 13.61
C LEU A 365 1.45 20.76 14.40
N LYS A 366 1.83 19.50 14.18
CA LYS A 366 3.03 18.90 14.80
C LYS A 366 4.31 19.55 14.29
N ARG A 367 4.34 19.92 13.01
CA ARG A 367 5.46 20.59 12.34
C ARG A 367 4.95 21.54 11.25
N PRO A 368 5.73 22.57 10.86
CA PRO A 368 5.37 23.42 9.73
C PRO A 368 5.12 22.61 8.46
N VAL A 369 4.11 23.00 7.69
CA VAL A 369 3.79 22.39 6.39
C VAL A 369 4.43 23.22 5.28
N PRO A 370 5.14 22.60 4.31
CA PRO A 370 5.60 23.28 3.11
C PRO A 370 4.47 24.05 2.42
N LEU A 371 4.65 25.36 2.28
CA LEU A 371 3.72 26.25 1.57
C LEU A 371 4.31 26.61 0.21
N LEU A 372 3.53 26.34 -0.84
CA LEU A 372 3.92 26.47 -2.24
C LEU A 372 2.93 27.39 -2.97
N SER A 373 3.36 27.93 -4.11
CA SER A 373 2.52 28.58 -5.09
C SER A 373 2.74 27.94 -6.47
N TYR A 374 1.76 28.05 -7.35
CA TYR A 374 1.84 27.55 -8.72
C TYR A 374 1.50 28.66 -9.71
N GLN A 375 2.31 28.75 -10.76
CA GLN A 375 2.12 29.67 -11.89
C GLN A 375 2.33 28.90 -13.19
N ARG A 376 1.54 29.23 -14.21
CA ARG A 376 1.75 28.69 -15.55
C ARG A 376 2.83 29.50 -16.26
N GLU A 377 4.02 28.91 -16.42
CA GLU A 377 5.12 29.46 -17.23
C GLU A 377 5.18 28.82 -18.62
N SER A 378 4.75 27.55 -18.74
CA SER A 378 4.72 26.78 -19.99
C SER A 378 3.62 25.72 -19.95
N ALA A 379 3.37 25.05 -21.06
CA ALA A 379 2.41 23.94 -21.13
C ALA A 379 2.77 22.77 -20.18
N ASN A 380 4.05 22.62 -19.82
CA ASN A 380 4.53 21.55 -18.96
C ASN A 380 4.65 21.96 -17.48
N SER A 381 4.27 23.19 -17.11
CA SER A 381 4.44 23.69 -15.73
C SER A 381 3.76 22.81 -14.69
N ALA A 382 2.53 22.35 -14.94
CA ALA A 382 1.83 21.45 -14.01
C ALA A 382 2.54 20.09 -13.87
N LEU A 383 3.02 19.53 -14.97
CA LEU A 383 3.77 18.27 -14.95
C LEU A 383 5.09 18.42 -14.18
N MET A 384 5.85 19.49 -14.42
CA MET A 384 7.08 19.80 -13.68
C MET A 384 6.81 20.06 -12.19
N PHE A 385 5.62 20.60 -11.87
CA PHE A 385 5.21 20.84 -10.50
C PHE A 385 4.86 19.53 -9.78
N LEU A 386 4.10 18.64 -10.42
CA LEU A 386 3.60 17.40 -9.82
C LEU A 386 4.60 16.24 -9.85
N CYS A 387 5.59 16.28 -10.74
CA CYS A 387 6.51 15.17 -10.97
C CYS A 387 7.98 15.59 -10.86
N GLU A 388 8.83 14.68 -10.40
CA GLU A 388 10.28 14.93 -10.34
C GLU A 388 10.85 15.17 -11.74
N ASN A 389 11.33 16.39 -11.99
CA ASN A 389 11.82 16.84 -13.30
C ASN A 389 10.83 16.58 -14.45
N GLY A 390 9.52 16.60 -14.15
CA GLY A 390 8.47 16.37 -15.13
C GLY A 390 8.33 14.91 -15.60
N ASN A 391 8.88 13.93 -14.88
CA ASN A 391 8.73 12.52 -15.21
C ASN A 391 7.40 11.96 -14.65
N PRO A 392 6.40 11.61 -15.48
CA PRO A 392 5.11 11.10 -15.01
C PRO A 392 5.20 9.83 -14.17
N GLY A 393 6.26 9.03 -14.32
CA GLY A 393 6.49 7.83 -13.52
C GLY A 393 7.09 8.08 -12.13
N ARG A 394 7.35 9.36 -11.78
CA ARG A 394 7.88 9.78 -10.48
C ARG A 394 7.08 10.97 -9.93
N PRO A 395 5.79 10.76 -9.57
CA PRO A 395 4.99 11.79 -8.95
C PRO A 395 5.58 12.21 -7.60
N ARG A 396 5.47 13.49 -7.27
CA ARG A 396 5.84 14.07 -5.97
C ARG A 396 4.73 13.89 -4.93
N PHE A 397 3.49 13.78 -5.41
CA PHE A 397 2.27 13.67 -4.62
C PHE A 397 1.43 12.51 -5.16
N ASP A 398 0.89 11.68 -4.27
CA ASP A 398 0.01 10.57 -4.62
C ASP A 398 -1.46 10.98 -4.62
N HIS A 399 -1.78 12.07 -3.91
CA HIS A 399 -3.14 12.57 -3.80
C HIS A 399 -3.20 14.10 -3.75
N LEU A 400 -4.16 14.70 -4.46
CA LEU A 400 -4.46 16.13 -4.42
C LEU A 400 -5.83 16.37 -3.80
N ILE A 401 -5.92 17.32 -2.86
CA ILE A 401 -7.18 17.71 -2.21
C ILE A 401 -7.44 19.18 -2.50
N ALA A 402 -8.54 19.51 -3.17
CA ALA A 402 -9.04 20.88 -3.25
C ALA A 402 -9.99 21.14 -2.07
N ILE A 403 -9.78 22.22 -1.32
CA ILE A 403 -10.64 22.63 -0.21
C ILE A 403 -10.97 24.11 -0.39
N GLU A 404 -12.22 24.40 -0.75
CA GLU A 404 -12.69 25.76 -1.07
C GLU A 404 -11.75 26.44 -2.06
N ARG A 405 -11.62 25.84 -3.25
CA ARG A 405 -10.72 26.32 -4.31
C ARG A 405 -11.52 26.71 -5.55
N ALA A 406 -11.25 27.89 -6.10
CA ALA A 406 -11.83 28.34 -7.35
C ALA A 406 -11.40 27.44 -8.53
N GLY A 407 -12.38 26.90 -9.26
CA GLY A 407 -12.18 26.16 -10.50
C GLY A 407 -12.56 26.99 -11.73
N MET A 408 -11.83 26.80 -12.83
CA MET A 408 -12.07 27.50 -14.08
C MET A 408 -13.42 27.11 -14.71
N ALA A 409 -14.18 28.12 -15.13
CA ALA A 409 -15.42 27.95 -15.87
C ALA A 409 -15.16 27.64 -17.35
N ALA A 410 -16.21 27.24 -18.08
CA ALA A 410 -16.12 26.83 -19.49
C ALA A 410 -15.57 27.91 -20.44
N ASP A 411 -15.66 29.20 -20.07
CA ASP A 411 -15.15 30.33 -20.83
C ASP A 411 -13.70 30.72 -20.47
N GLY A 412 -13.06 29.96 -19.58
CA GLY A 412 -11.69 30.20 -19.12
C GLY A 412 -11.57 31.29 -18.04
N ASN A 413 -12.68 31.71 -17.42
CA ASN A 413 -12.69 32.65 -16.30
C ASN A 413 -13.00 31.97 -14.96
N TYR A 414 -12.85 32.72 -13.87
CA TYR A 414 -13.19 32.29 -12.51
C TYR A 414 -14.26 33.21 -11.93
N TYR A 415 -15.23 32.64 -11.25
CA TYR A 415 -16.39 33.38 -10.73
C TYR A 415 -16.65 33.04 -9.28
N ASN A 416 -17.04 34.06 -8.49
CA ASN A 416 -17.63 33.81 -7.18
C ASN A 416 -19.13 33.48 -7.30
N ALA A 417 -19.77 33.12 -6.19
CA ALA A 417 -21.20 32.80 -6.14
C ALA A 417 -22.13 33.94 -6.61
N ARG A 418 -21.64 35.20 -6.63
CA ARG A 418 -22.36 36.37 -7.15
C ARG A 418 -22.11 36.61 -8.65
N LYS A 419 -21.46 35.66 -9.34
CA LYS A 419 -21.07 35.74 -10.75
C LYS A 419 -20.09 36.88 -11.07
N ALA A 420 -19.39 37.42 -10.08
CA ALA A 420 -18.33 38.39 -10.31
C ALA A 420 -17.09 37.65 -10.81
N ASN A 421 -16.47 38.16 -11.88
CA ASN A 421 -15.23 37.60 -12.41
C ASN A 421 -14.06 37.94 -11.47
N ILE A 422 -13.43 36.90 -10.93
CA ILE A 422 -12.31 36.97 -9.98
C ILE A 422 -10.99 36.47 -10.58
N LYS A 423 -10.92 36.28 -11.90
CA LYS A 423 -9.73 35.75 -12.60
C LYS A 423 -8.44 36.51 -12.31
N HIS A 424 -8.53 37.83 -12.12
CA HIS A 424 -7.37 38.67 -11.80
C HIS A 424 -6.80 38.44 -10.39
N LEU A 425 -7.52 37.70 -9.54
CA LEU A 425 -7.07 37.32 -8.22
C LEU A 425 -6.59 35.87 -8.20
N VAL A 426 -7.21 34.98 -8.95
CA VAL A 426 -7.01 33.53 -8.88
C VAL A 426 -5.84 33.06 -9.73
N ASP A 427 -4.86 32.39 -9.10
CA ASP A 427 -3.81 31.65 -9.78
C ASP A 427 -4.37 30.35 -10.39
N PRO A 428 -3.80 29.83 -11.50
CA PRO A 428 -4.36 28.69 -12.21
C PRO A 428 -4.04 27.32 -11.56
N ILE A 429 -4.18 27.23 -10.23
CA ILE A 429 -3.88 26.04 -9.42
C ILE A 429 -4.75 24.84 -9.81
N ASP A 430 -5.95 25.06 -10.35
CA ASP A 430 -6.85 24.01 -10.85
C ASP A 430 -6.26 23.23 -12.04
N GLU A 431 -5.29 23.80 -12.77
CA GLU A 431 -4.53 23.08 -13.80
C GLU A 431 -3.75 21.88 -13.24
N LEU A 432 -3.36 21.91 -11.97
CA LEU A 432 -2.72 20.77 -11.31
C LEU A 432 -3.67 19.57 -11.26
N PHE A 433 -4.96 19.79 -11.01
CA PHE A 433 -5.97 18.73 -10.98
C PHE A 433 -6.26 18.18 -12.38
N LEU A 434 -6.23 19.02 -13.41
CA LEU A 434 -6.36 18.57 -14.80
C LEU A 434 -5.16 17.72 -15.22
N ALA A 435 -3.94 18.14 -14.87
CA ALA A 435 -2.74 17.37 -15.18
C ALA A 435 -2.74 16.01 -14.44
N ALA A 436 -3.14 16.00 -13.16
CA ALA A 436 -3.21 14.80 -12.33
C ALA A 436 -4.06 13.66 -12.95
N GLN A 437 -5.12 13.98 -13.69
CA GLN A 437 -5.95 12.97 -14.38
C GLN A 437 -5.17 12.10 -15.39
N THR A 438 -4.03 12.60 -15.86
CA THR A 438 -3.19 11.92 -16.86
C THR A 438 -1.89 11.37 -16.30
N ILE A 439 -1.61 11.59 -15.00
CA ILE A 439 -0.38 11.15 -14.35
C ILE A 439 -0.70 9.91 -13.52
N PRO A 440 -0.17 8.72 -13.90
CA PRO A 440 -0.42 7.49 -13.16
C PRO A 440 0.01 7.61 -11.69
N GLY A 441 -0.82 7.08 -10.79
CA GLY A 441 -0.56 7.08 -9.36
C GLY A 441 -1.00 8.35 -8.61
N ILE A 442 -1.46 9.39 -9.31
CA ILE A 442 -2.05 10.57 -8.66
C ILE A 442 -3.58 10.43 -8.63
N THR A 443 -4.16 10.53 -7.44
CA THR A 443 -5.62 10.57 -7.23
C THR A 443 -6.05 11.96 -6.75
N THR A 444 -7.34 12.31 -6.90
CA THR A 444 -7.83 13.65 -6.54
C THR A 444 -9.13 13.60 -5.76
N THR A 445 -9.30 14.55 -4.84
CA THR A 445 -10.53 14.81 -4.09
C THR A 445 -10.85 16.30 -4.13
N GLY A 446 -12.11 16.65 -4.35
CA GLY A 446 -12.62 18.01 -4.15
C GLY A 446 -13.52 18.06 -2.92
N MET A 447 -13.37 19.11 -2.11
CA MET A 447 -14.13 19.39 -0.90
C MET A 447 -14.74 20.79 -0.95
#